data_AF-A0A7R9DR37-F1
#
_entry.id   AF-A0A7R9DR37-F1
#
_cell.length_a   1.000
_cell.length_b   1.000
_cell.length_c   1.000
_cell.angle_alpha   90.00
_cell.angle_beta   90.00
_cell.angle_gamma   90.00
#
_symmetry.space_group_name_H-M   'P 1'
#
loop_
_entity.id
_entity.type
_entity.pdbx_description
1 polymer ?
#
loop_
_entity_poly.entity_id
_entity_poly.type
_entity_poly.pdbx_seq_one_letter_code
_entity_poly.pdbx_strand_id
1 'polypeptide(L)'
;MGTLVLWLERTELRMDNIPTFLATPIKSLIVTLSRMPLVNSYVATPPEAWRQGWTVELGGPSRTTVPPLPVEYLQDIDLLYQLIFRVTLLGWTSRQQFEETWMSLLSVLSLNPSENSSPEETALLVQASSLAVQAITALLVQTLLLPVPGDPNTSQLVHQPRDKPLPSSSFSGKLRLIHKLLFWRLQDQELLSADAGKLDHVFQRGNLERVAAPRRYGYSQVSLEYLWTAIRILDPKDSTETAVTGKVKLSVSKACLEREQCLAASGLDLHSCLHFLLDLYSQWTLPQSGTPLRLVKEAITSVLSISDLFTERAQFQWMLETFLELSRSHPSEDEILHQYLVLGCCKAASVLGV
;
A
#
# COMPACT_ATOMS: atom_id res chain seq x y z
N MET A 1 -3.29 22.20 13.56
CA MET A 1 -3.08 21.06 12.64
C MET A 1 -4.02 19.89 12.93
N GLY A 2 -4.10 19.35 14.15
CA GLY A 2 -4.99 18.22 14.47
C GLY A 2 -6.44 18.38 14.02
N THR A 3 -7.03 19.57 14.23
CA THR A 3 -8.39 19.89 13.75
C THR A 3 -8.53 19.84 12.22
N LEU A 4 -7.50 20.21 11.47
CA LEU A 4 -7.53 20.18 10.00
C LEU A 4 -7.46 18.74 9.47
N VAL A 5 -6.67 17.89 10.10
CA VAL A 5 -6.65 16.45 9.76
C VAL A 5 -7.96 15.77 10.13
N LEU A 6 -8.53 16.11 11.30
CA LEU A 6 -9.86 15.65 11.68
C LEU A 6 -10.96 16.14 10.72
N TRP A 7 -10.82 17.35 10.18
CA TRP A 7 -11.73 17.85 9.16
C TRP A 7 -11.61 17.05 7.85
N LEU A 8 -10.39 16.71 7.41
CA LEU A 8 -10.16 15.81 6.26
C LEU A 8 -10.74 14.41 6.49
N GLU A 9 -10.64 13.91 7.71
CA GLU A 9 -11.19 12.62 8.14
C GLU A 9 -12.72 12.61 8.06
N ARG A 10 -13.38 13.59 8.68
CA ARG A 10 -14.86 13.71 8.70
C ARG A 10 -15.47 13.94 7.33
N THR A 11 -14.72 14.55 6.42
CA THR A 11 -15.16 14.79 5.06
C THR A 11 -14.84 13.64 4.11
N GLU A 12 -14.19 12.56 4.59
CA GLU A 12 -13.69 11.47 3.75
C GLU A 12 -12.87 11.98 2.55
N LEU A 13 -12.11 13.07 2.75
CA LEU A 13 -11.34 13.77 1.71
C LEU A 13 -12.21 14.43 0.61
N ARG A 14 -13.54 14.51 0.77
CA ARG A 14 -14.47 15.20 -0.13
C ARG A 14 -14.63 16.65 0.29
N MET A 15 -14.12 17.57 -0.51
CA MET A 15 -14.11 19.00 -0.20
C MET A 15 -15.18 19.77 -0.98
N ASP A 16 -16.44 19.34 -0.86
CA ASP A 16 -17.56 19.89 -1.66
C ASP A 16 -17.85 21.36 -1.36
N ASN A 17 -17.49 21.83 -0.15
CA ASN A 17 -17.69 23.20 0.30
C ASN A 17 -16.54 24.15 -0.11
N ILE A 18 -15.54 23.67 -0.84
CA ILE A 18 -14.37 24.44 -1.27
C ILE A 18 -14.31 24.42 -2.80
N PRO A 19 -13.94 25.54 -3.46
CA PRO A 19 -13.70 25.52 -4.90
C PRO A 19 -12.72 24.41 -5.30
N THR A 20 -13.09 23.64 -6.32
CA THR A 20 -12.37 22.41 -6.73
C THR A 20 -10.88 22.66 -7.02
N PHE A 21 -10.52 23.83 -7.54
CA PHE A 21 -9.12 24.21 -7.80
C PHE A 21 -8.28 24.40 -6.52
N LEU A 22 -8.92 24.68 -5.37
CA LEU A 22 -8.25 24.82 -4.07
C LEU A 22 -8.19 23.51 -3.28
N ALA A 23 -9.07 22.55 -3.59
CA ALA A 23 -9.18 21.30 -2.86
C ALA A 23 -7.82 20.57 -2.76
N THR A 24 -7.17 20.31 -3.90
CA THR A 24 -5.89 19.57 -3.91
C THR A 24 -4.75 20.36 -3.24
N PRO A 25 -4.53 21.66 -3.53
CA PRO A 25 -3.55 22.48 -2.82
C PRO A 25 -3.75 22.52 -1.30
N ILE A 26 -4.99 22.69 -0.82
CA ILE A 26 -5.30 22.74 0.62
C ILE A 26 -4.99 21.39 1.27
N LYS A 27 -5.46 20.27 0.69
CA LYS A 27 -5.14 18.93 1.20
C LYS A 27 -3.63 18.73 1.25
N SER A 28 -2.93 19.09 0.19
CA SER A 28 -1.47 18.95 0.10
C SER A 28 -0.77 19.74 1.20
N LEU A 29 -1.18 20.99 1.43
CA LEU A 29 -0.64 21.85 2.48
C LEU A 29 -0.90 21.29 3.88
N ILE A 30 -2.11 20.78 4.14
CA ILE A 30 -2.45 20.14 5.42
C ILE A 30 -1.55 18.92 5.67
N VAL A 31 -1.36 18.06 4.67
CA VAL A 31 -0.52 16.85 4.80
C VAL A 31 0.96 17.22 5.03
N THR A 32 1.53 18.13 4.23
CA THR A 32 2.92 18.57 4.39
C THR A 32 3.17 19.19 5.77
N LEU A 33 2.31 20.10 6.22
CA LEU A 33 2.48 20.73 7.53
C LEU A 33 2.31 19.72 8.68
N SER A 34 1.41 18.73 8.52
CA SER A 34 1.20 17.67 9.51
C SER A 34 2.36 16.67 9.60
N ARG A 35 3.24 16.63 8.60
CA ARG A 35 4.47 15.82 8.59
C ARG A 35 5.65 16.55 9.23
N MET A 36 5.51 17.81 9.64
CA MET A 36 6.60 18.53 10.32
C MET A 36 6.85 17.96 11.73
N PRO A 37 8.12 17.76 12.15
CA PRO A 37 8.44 17.17 13.46
C PRO A 37 7.78 17.87 14.66
N LEU A 38 7.56 19.19 14.56
CA LEU A 38 6.93 19.99 15.60
C LEU A 38 5.51 19.51 15.95
N VAL A 39 4.75 18.99 14.98
CA VAL A 39 3.33 18.65 15.15
C VAL A 39 3.01 17.20 14.82
N ASN A 40 3.93 16.47 14.16
CA ASN A 40 3.62 15.19 13.55
C ASN A 40 3.15 14.13 14.55
N SER A 41 3.86 13.96 15.66
CA SER A 41 3.50 12.98 16.70
C SER A 41 2.09 13.24 17.23
N TYR A 42 1.77 14.48 17.59
CA TYR A 42 0.43 14.87 18.06
C TYR A 42 -0.67 14.66 17.01
N VAL A 43 -0.40 14.97 15.75
CA VAL A 43 -1.39 14.83 14.66
C VAL A 43 -1.59 13.36 14.27
N ALA A 44 -0.54 12.54 14.37
CA ALA A 44 -0.60 11.10 14.15
C ALA A 44 -1.36 10.37 15.26
N THR A 45 -1.43 10.92 16.47
CA THR A 45 -2.27 10.38 17.55
C THR A 45 -3.77 10.54 17.23
N PRO A 46 -4.56 9.46 17.29
CA PRO A 46 -6.01 9.53 17.19
C PRO A 46 -6.64 10.45 18.23
N PRO A 47 -7.58 11.34 17.85
CA PRO A 47 -8.23 12.25 18.80
C PRO A 47 -9.06 11.53 19.86
N GLU A 48 -9.51 10.30 19.59
CA GLU A 48 -10.23 9.50 20.58
C GLU A 48 -9.39 9.18 21.81
N ALA A 49 -8.08 8.96 21.65
CA ALA A 49 -7.17 8.75 22.78
C ALA A 49 -7.25 9.91 23.77
N TRP A 50 -7.30 11.15 23.28
CA TRP A 50 -7.44 12.34 24.13
C TRP A 50 -8.81 12.42 24.80
N ARG A 51 -9.89 12.01 24.11
CA ARG A 51 -11.26 12.02 24.67
C ARG A 51 -11.43 10.98 25.77
N GLN A 52 -10.73 9.85 25.66
CA GLN A 52 -10.67 8.81 26.68
C GLN A 52 -9.84 9.22 27.91
N GLY A 53 -9.30 10.44 27.93
CA GLY A 53 -8.57 10.98 29.08
C GLY A 53 -7.10 10.58 29.10
N TRP A 54 -6.52 10.16 27.98
CA TRP A 54 -5.09 9.86 27.92
C TRP A 54 -4.26 11.12 28.20
N THR A 55 -3.61 11.17 29.37
CA THR A 55 -2.71 12.24 29.77
C THR A 55 -1.27 11.81 29.61
N VAL A 56 -0.48 12.59 28.87
CA VAL A 56 0.94 12.31 28.63
C VAL A 56 1.81 13.52 28.88
N GLU A 57 3.02 13.27 29.33
CA GLU A 57 4.08 14.28 29.35
C GLU A 57 4.68 14.40 27.95
N LEU A 58 4.61 15.60 27.38
CA LEU A 58 5.14 15.87 26.05
C LEU A 58 6.66 16.03 26.10
N GLY A 59 7.34 15.25 25.25
CA GLY A 59 8.80 15.23 25.15
C GLY A 59 9.35 16.17 24.07
N GLY A 60 10.66 16.03 23.85
CA GLY A 60 11.39 16.73 22.80
C GLY A 60 11.73 18.19 23.14
N PRO A 61 12.56 18.84 22.32
CA PRO A 61 13.05 20.20 22.58
C PRO A 61 11.94 21.25 22.59
N SER A 62 10.86 21.01 21.85
CA SER A 62 9.71 21.91 21.76
C SER A 62 8.56 21.53 22.69
N ARG A 63 8.70 20.45 23.48
CA ARG A 63 7.62 19.89 24.32
C ARG A 63 6.33 19.60 23.56
N THR A 64 6.47 19.09 22.34
CA THR A 64 5.35 18.72 21.46
C THR A 64 5.38 17.27 21.02
N THR A 65 6.40 16.50 21.43
CA THR A 65 6.54 15.09 21.05
C THR A 65 5.63 14.23 21.92
N VAL A 66 4.63 13.61 21.30
CA VAL A 66 3.76 12.63 21.97
C VAL A 66 4.46 11.26 21.97
N PRO A 67 4.50 10.54 23.11
CA PRO A 67 5.03 9.18 23.16
C PRO A 67 4.17 8.20 22.35
N PRO A 68 4.68 7.00 22.00
CA PRO A 68 3.89 5.96 21.36
C PRO A 68 2.62 5.63 22.15
N LEU A 69 1.52 5.40 21.44
CA LEU A 69 0.24 5.09 22.06
C LEU A 69 0.29 3.70 22.74
N PRO A 70 -0.15 3.57 24.00
CA PRO A 70 -0.18 2.29 24.69
C PRO A 70 -1.12 1.28 24.01
N VAL A 71 -0.80 0.00 24.13
CA VAL A 71 -1.48 -1.10 23.42
C VAL A 71 -2.93 -1.25 23.88
N GLU A 72 -3.23 -0.86 25.12
CA GLU A 72 -4.57 -0.94 25.71
C GLU A 72 -5.57 -0.06 24.94
N TYR A 73 -5.11 1.08 24.41
CA TYR A 73 -5.93 1.97 23.58
C TYR A 73 -6.13 1.42 22.16
N LEU A 74 -5.21 0.59 21.67
CA LEU A 74 -5.26 0.02 20.32
C LEU A 74 -6.25 -1.15 20.19
N GLN A 75 -6.93 -1.54 21.28
CA GLN A 75 -8.05 -2.49 21.23
C GLN A 75 -9.36 -1.82 20.85
N ASP A 76 -9.44 -0.49 20.99
CA ASP A 76 -10.61 0.30 20.60
C ASP A 76 -10.70 0.39 19.07
N ILE A 77 -11.84 -0.05 18.54
CA ILE A 77 -12.12 -0.12 17.11
C ILE A 77 -12.15 1.27 16.47
N ASP A 78 -12.76 2.25 17.14
CA ASP A 78 -12.87 3.62 16.61
C ASP A 78 -11.50 4.29 16.59
N LEU A 79 -10.68 4.01 17.60
CA LEU A 79 -9.30 4.46 17.65
C LEU A 79 -8.46 3.86 16.52
N LEU A 80 -8.61 2.55 16.25
CA LEU A 80 -7.92 1.89 15.14
C LEU A 80 -8.32 2.45 13.78
N TYR A 81 -9.60 2.75 13.54
CA TYR A 81 -10.03 3.43 12.31
C TYR A 81 -9.36 4.80 12.14
N GLN A 82 -9.33 5.59 13.22
CA GLN A 82 -8.66 6.89 13.23
C GLN A 82 -7.15 6.77 13.00
N LEU A 83 -6.52 5.72 13.53
CA LEU A 83 -5.12 5.41 13.30
C LEU A 83 -4.86 5.05 11.83
N ILE A 84 -5.64 4.14 11.25
CA ILE A 84 -5.54 3.72 9.84
C ILE A 84 -5.66 4.93 8.92
N PHE A 85 -6.63 5.81 9.19
CA PHE A 85 -6.81 7.04 8.41
C PHE A 85 -5.54 7.90 8.44
N ARG A 86 -4.95 8.13 9.62
CA ARG A 86 -3.74 8.95 9.80
C ARG A 86 -2.52 8.32 9.16
N VAL A 87 -2.30 7.02 9.38
CA VAL A 87 -1.22 6.27 8.74
C VAL A 87 -1.35 6.37 7.23
N THR A 88 -2.54 6.16 6.67
CA THR A 88 -2.75 6.20 5.22
C THR A 88 -2.60 7.61 4.63
N LEU A 89 -3.09 8.64 5.34
CA LEU A 89 -3.08 10.03 4.88
C LEU A 89 -1.68 10.66 4.98
N LEU A 90 -1.02 10.48 6.13
CA LEU A 90 0.24 11.14 6.45
C LEU A 90 1.43 10.30 6.06
N GLY A 91 1.32 8.97 6.08
CA GLY A 91 2.44 8.05 5.99
C GLY A 91 3.38 8.18 7.17
N TRP A 92 4.67 7.96 6.94
CA TRP A 92 5.72 8.03 7.95
C TRP A 92 6.83 8.98 7.53
N THR A 93 7.53 9.55 8.51
CA THR A 93 8.54 10.61 8.30
C THR A 93 9.96 10.14 8.64
N SER A 94 10.09 9.03 9.36
CA SER A 94 11.37 8.42 9.72
C SER A 94 11.25 6.91 9.85
N ARG A 95 12.40 6.22 9.80
CA ARG A 95 12.49 4.79 10.10
C ARG A 95 11.94 4.47 11.50
N GLN A 96 12.28 5.28 12.49
CA GLN A 96 11.79 5.11 13.86
C GLN A 96 10.26 5.16 13.92
N GLN A 97 9.62 6.14 13.26
CA GLN A 97 8.16 6.23 13.25
C GLN A 97 7.52 5.01 12.59
N PHE A 98 8.12 4.50 11.50
CA PHE A 98 7.68 3.27 10.86
C PHE A 98 7.76 2.08 11.82
N GLU A 99 8.91 1.87 12.47
CA GLU A 99 9.13 0.75 13.39
C GLU A 99 8.23 0.83 14.63
N GLU A 100 8.02 2.02 15.20
CA GLU A 100 7.10 2.24 16.31
C GLU A 100 5.66 1.90 15.90
N THR A 101 5.19 2.41 14.77
CA THR A 101 3.84 2.13 14.25
C THR A 101 3.67 0.64 13.96
N TRP A 102 4.69 0.02 13.36
CA TRP A 102 4.74 -1.42 13.08
C TRP A 102 4.61 -2.25 14.36
N MET A 103 5.43 -1.97 15.38
CA MET A 103 5.40 -2.70 16.65
C MET A 103 4.07 -2.50 17.40
N SER A 104 3.51 -1.29 17.39
CA SER A 104 2.17 -1.03 17.92
C SER A 104 1.10 -1.88 17.26
N LEU A 105 1.11 -2.02 15.93
CA LEU A 105 0.13 -2.84 15.22
C LEU A 105 0.35 -4.35 15.46
N LEU A 106 1.60 -4.81 15.54
CA LEU A 106 1.92 -6.21 15.88
C LEU A 106 1.45 -6.60 17.28
N SER A 107 1.49 -5.66 18.22
CA SER A 107 1.00 -5.90 19.57
C SER A 107 -0.50 -6.22 19.60
N VAL A 108 -1.30 -5.59 18.72
CA VAL A 108 -2.73 -5.90 18.55
C VAL A 108 -2.92 -7.31 18.00
N LEU A 109 -2.10 -7.72 17.03
CA LEU A 109 -2.17 -9.07 16.45
C LEU A 109 -1.74 -10.19 17.42
N SER A 110 -0.97 -9.84 18.45
CA SER A 110 -0.45 -10.79 19.44
C SER A 110 -1.42 -11.00 20.61
N LEU A 111 -2.53 -10.27 20.66
CA LEU A 111 -3.57 -10.45 21.68
C LEU A 111 -4.34 -11.73 21.40
N ASN A 112 -4.41 -12.61 22.40
CA ASN A 112 -5.21 -13.83 22.35
C ASN A 112 -6.42 -13.70 23.27
N PRO A 113 -7.60 -14.20 22.86
CA PRO A 113 -8.75 -14.27 23.76
C PRO A 113 -8.40 -15.13 24.97
N SER A 114 -8.73 -14.66 26.17
CA SER A 114 -8.57 -15.48 27.38
C SER A 114 -9.61 -16.62 27.40
N GLU A 115 -9.33 -17.71 28.11
CA GLU A 115 -10.25 -18.86 28.20
C GLU A 115 -11.65 -18.50 28.75
N ASN A 116 -11.77 -17.37 29.46
CA ASN A 116 -13.03 -16.87 30.02
C ASN A 116 -13.65 -15.70 29.23
N SER A 117 -13.08 -15.34 28.09
CA SER A 117 -13.57 -14.20 27.30
C SER A 117 -14.96 -14.46 26.75
N SER A 118 -15.80 -13.43 26.78
CA SER A 118 -17.14 -13.52 26.19
C SER A 118 -17.05 -13.67 24.67
N PRO A 119 -18.08 -14.24 24.01
CA PRO A 119 -18.10 -14.29 22.54
C PRO A 119 -18.06 -12.89 21.91
N GLU A 120 -18.59 -11.87 22.61
CA GLU A 120 -18.55 -10.48 22.18
C GLU A 120 -17.13 -9.91 22.23
N GLU A 121 -16.40 -10.13 23.32
CA GLU A 121 -14.98 -9.73 23.44
C GLU A 121 -14.11 -10.39 22.38
N THR A 122 -14.34 -11.69 22.12
CA THR A 122 -13.64 -12.41 21.06
C THR A 122 -13.94 -11.79 19.69
N ALA A 123 -15.20 -11.42 19.41
CA ALA A 123 -15.56 -10.77 18.16
C ALA A 123 -14.89 -9.39 17.99
N LEU A 124 -14.81 -8.60 19.07
CA LEU A 124 -14.11 -7.30 19.08
C LEU A 124 -12.62 -7.48 18.81
N LEU A 125 -11.97 -8.47 19.44
CA LEU A 125 -10.56 -8.78 19.22
C LEU A 125 -10.29 -9.18 17.76
N VAL A 126 -11.14 -10.04 17.18
CA VAL A 126 -11.03 -10.43 15.76
C VAL A 126 -11.17 -9.22 14.84
N GLN A 127 -12.08 -8.29 15.16
CA GLN A 127 -12.24 -7.06 14.42
C GLN A 127 -11.01 -6.15 14.54
N ALA A 128 -10.49 -5.96 15.74
CA ALA A 128 -9.27 -5.18 15.98
C ALA A 128 -8.08 -5.77 15.23
N SER A 129 -7.89 -7.09 15.27
CA SER A 129 -6.84 -7.78 14.52
C SER A 129 -7.01 -7.62 13.00
N SER A 130 -8.24 -7.68 12.49
CA SER A 130 -8.50 -7.44 11.07
C SER A 130 -8.12 -6.02 10.65
N LEU A 131 -8.47 -5.01 11.46
CA LEU A 131 -8.09 -3.62 11.21
C LEU A 131 -6.57 -3.42 11.33
N ALA A 132 -5.92 -4.06 12.29
CA ALA A 132 -4.46 -4.03 12.42
C ALA A 132 -3.77 -4.63 11.19
N VAL A 133 -4.29 -5.73 10.62
CA VAL A 133 -3.80 -6.26 9.34
C VAL A 133 -3.93 -5.22 8.23
N GLN A 134 -5.10 -4.59 8.08
CA GLN A 134 -5.30 -3.53 7.07
C GLN A 134 -4.31 -2.36 7.25
N ALA A 135 -4.09 -1.94 8.49
CA ALA A 135 -3.14 -0.88 8.84
C ALA A 135 -1.71 -1.27 8.45
N ILE A 136 -1.30 -2.50 8.76
CA ILE A 136 0.00 -3.06 8.40
C ILE A 136 0.17 -3.12 6.88
N THR A 137 -0.84 -3.62 6.16
CA THR A 137 -0.83 -3.65 4.69
C THR A 137 -0.67 -2.24 4.12
N ALA A 138 -1.42 -1.26 4.64
CA ALA A 138 -1.31 0.14 4.21
C ALA A 138 0.09 0.72 4.49
N LEU A 139 0.64 0.46 5.66
CA LEU A 139 1.99 0.89 6.06
C LEU A 139 3.07 0.31 5.13
N LEU A 140 2.96 -0.98 4.78
CA LEU A 140 3.89 -1.65 3.88
C LEU A 140 3.74 -1.18 2.42
N VAL A 141 2.52 -0.98 1.95
CA VAL A 141 2.25 -0.44 0.60
C VAL A 141 2.86 0.95 0.42
N GLN A 142 2.98 1.76 1.49
CA GLN A 142 3.66 3.06 1.40
C GLN A 142 5.17 2.97 1.09
N THR A 143 5.77 1.79 1.23
CA THR A 143 7.16 1.57 0.78
C THR A 143 7.29 1.41 -0.74
N LEU A 144 6.17 1.40 -1.47
CA LEU A 144 6.10 1.50 -2.93
C LEU A 144 6.09 2.95 -3.41
N LEU A 145 6.06 3.95 -2.52
CA LEU A 145 6.04 5.35 -2.89
C LEU A 145 7.42 5.83 -3.38
N LEU A 146 7.44 6.50 -4.53
CA LEU A 146 8.61 7.15 -5.12
C LEU A 146 8.35 8.64 -5.37
N PRO A 147 9.35 9.53 -5.17
CA PRO A 147 10.75 9.21 -4.85
C PRO A 147 11.04 9.02 -3.35
N VAL A 148 10.15 9.48 -2.47
CA VAL A 148 10.32 9.41 -1.00
C VAL A 148 9.34 8.37 -0.43
N PRO A 149 9.80 7.17 -0.03
CA PRO A 149 8.96 6.19 0.63
C PRO A 149 8.29 6.77 1.87
N GLY A 150 7.03 6.42 2.12
CA GLY A 150 6.29 6.93 3.27
C GLY A 150 5.75 8.35 3.16
N ASP A 151 5.93 9.07 2.04
CA ASP A 151 5.36 10.40 1.82
C ASP A 151 4.26 10.41 0.74
N PRO A 152 2.97 10.26 1.09
CA PRO A 152 1.89 10.21 0.10
C PRO A 152 1.64 11.52 -0.66
N ASN A 153 2.21 12.64 -0.22
CA ASN A 153 1.94 13.95 -0.80
C ASN A 153 2.96 14.34 -1.87
N THR A 154 4.23 14.04 -1.63
CA THR A 154 5.33 14.33 -2.58
C THR A 154 5.66 13.13 -3.48
N SER A 155 5.20 11.93 -3.13
CA SER A 155 5.47 10.70 -3.87
C SER A 155 4.21 10.10 -4.51
N GLN A 156 4.42 9.16 -5.42
CA GLN A 156 3.36 8.34 -6.03
C GLN A 156 3.73 6.86 -5.96
N LEU A 157 2.72 5.99 -5.88
CA LEU A 157 2.95 4.55 -5.88
C LEU A 157 3.60 4.13 -7.20
N VAL A 158 4.70 3.39 -7.11
CA VAL A 158 5.40 2.86 -8.28
C VAL A 158 4.43 2.07 -9.15
N HIS A 159 4.35 2.39 -10.43
CA HIS A 159 3.50 1.69 -11.37
C HIS A 159 4.33 1.26 -12.58
N GLN A 160 4.39 -0.06 -12.82
CA GLN A 160 4.96 -0.62 -14.04
C GLN A 160 3.78 -1.19 -14.87
N PRO A 161 3.41 -0.56 -15.99
CA PRO A 161 2.32 -1.05 -16.81
C PRO A 161 2.63 -2.41 -17.42
N ARG A 162 1.58 -3.19 -17.70
CA ARG A 162 1.71 -4.49 -18.38
C ARG A 162 2.02 -4.33 -19.87
N ASP A 163 1.51 -3.24 -20.45
CA ASP A 163 1.65 -2.96 -21.87
C ASP A 163 3.02 -2.32 -22.16
N LYS A 164 3.66 -2.83 -23.21
CA LYS A 164 4.96 -2.30 -23.64
C LYS A 164 4.79 -0.97 -24.36
N PRO A 165 5.74 -0.03 -24.20
CA PRO A 165 5.69 1.23 -24.93
C PRO A 165 5.69 0.96 -26.44
N LEU A 166 4.99 1.82 -27.18
CA LEU A 166 4.93 1.72 -28.64
C LEU A 166 6.35 1.79 -29.23
N PRO A 167 6.66 0.93 -30.23
CA PRO A 167 7.98 0.89 -30.85
C PRO A 167 8.31 2.24 -31.49
N SER A 168 9.57 2.68 -31.33
CA SER A 168 10.05 3.92 -31.93
C SER A 168 10.31 3.73 -33.43
N SER A 169 9.36 4.13 -34.28
CA SER A 169 9.55 4.26 -35.73
C SER A 169 10.08 5.65 -36.11
N SER A 170 10.52 5.86 -37.35
CA SER A 170 10.90 7.18 -37.87
C SER A 170 9.79 8.23 -37.76
N PHE A 171 8.52 7.80 -37.77
CA PHE A 171 7.34 8.66 -37.61
C PHE A 171 6.97 8.93 -36.13
N SER A 172 7.50 8.14 -35.20
CA SER A 172 7.18 8.25 -33.77
C SER A 172 7.57 9.60 -33.16
N GLY A 173 8.62 10.25 -33.68
CA GLY A 173 9.04 11.58 -33.25
C GLY A 173 8.01 12.66 -33.55
N LYS A 174 7.51 12.71 -34.79
CA LYS A 174 6.46 13.66 -35.20
C LYS A 174 5.16 13.41 -34.44
N LEU A 175 4.75 12.15 -34.33
CA LEU A 175 3.54 11.78 -33.58
C LEU A 175 3.65 12.16 -32.10
N ARG A 176 4.82 11.97 -31.47
CA ARG A 176 5.06 12.38 -30.07
C ARG A 176 4.94 13.89 -29.90
N LEU A 177 5.45 14.69 -30.84
CA LEU A 177 5.32 16.15 -30.80
C LEU A 177 3.87 16.61 -30.96
N ILE A 178 3.15 16.06 -31.94
CA ILE A 178 1.72 16.37 -32.16
C ILE A 178 0.90 15.99 -30.92
N HIS A 179 1.14 14.79 -30.37
CA HIS A 179 0.44 14.33 -29.19
C HIS A 179 0.73 15.20 -27.96
N LYS A 180 1.98 15.65 -27.76
CA LYS A 180 2.32 16.59 -26.69
C LYS A 180 1.56 17.90 -26.83
N LEU A 181 1.44 18.42 -28.05
CA LEU A 181 0.72 19.67 -28.32
C LEU A 181 -0.79 19.52 -28.08
N LEU A 182 -1.39 18.42 -28.53
CA LEU A 182 -2.80 18.10 -28.25
C LEU A 182 -3.07 17.95 -26.75
N PHE A 183 -2.22 17.19 -26.06
CA PHE A 183 -2.33 16.99 -24.61
C PHE A 183 -2.23 18.32 -23.86
N TRP A 184 -1.24 19.16 -24.19
CA TRP A 184 -1.10 20.48 -23.57
C TRP A 184 -2.33 21.37 -23.79
N ARG A 185 -2.90 21.39 -25.00
CA ARG A 185 -4.12 22.16 -25.31
C ARG A 185 -5.36 21.64 -24.59
N LEU A 186 -5.51 20.33 -24.48
CA LEU A 186 -6.66 19.71 -23.80
C LEU A 186 -6.56 19.88 -22.29
N GLN A 187 -5.36 19.79 -21.71
CA GLN A 187 -5.14 20.03 -20.29
C GLN A 187 -5.47 21.48 -19.88
N ASP A 188 -5.25 22.45 -20.78
CA ASP A 188 -5.65 23.85 -20.59
C ASP A 188 -7.18 24.03 -20.60
N GLN A 189 -7.91 23.20 -21.36
CA GLN A 189 -9.38 23.15 -21.34
C GLN A 189 -9.97 22.37 -20.15
N GLU A 190 -9.28 21.34 -19.65
CA GLU A 190 -9.66 20.59 -18.45
C GLU A 190 -9.67 21.48 -17.18
N LEU A 191 -8.85 22.54 -17.13
CA LEU A 191 -8.91 23.57 -16.09
C LEU A 191 -10.24 24.35 -16.10
N LEU A 192 -10.96 24.36 -17.23
CA LEU A 192 -12.21 25.10 -17.43
C LEU A 192 -13.47 24.22 -17.33
N SER A 193 -13.36 22.91 -17.53
CA SER A 193 -14.50 21.97 -17.38
C SER A 193 -14.11 20.71 -16.60
N ALA A 194 -14.78 20.48 -15.47
CA ALA A 194 -14.56 19.31 -14.62
C ALA A 194 -14.96 17.97 -15.26
N ASP A 195 -15.73 17.98 -16.37
CA ASP A 195 -16.26 16.81 -17.07
C ASP A 195 -15.47 16.38 -18.31
N ALA A 196 -14.39 17.09 -18.68
CA ALA A 196 -13.53 16.66 -19.77
C ALA A 196 -12.67 15.48 -19.31
N GLY A 197 -12.95 14.29 -19.83
CA GLY A 197 -12.20 13.08 -19.50
C GLY A 197 -10.70 13.26 -19.77
N LYS A 198 -9.89 12.95 -18.75
CA LYS A 198 -8.42 13.07 -18.79
C LYS A 198 -7.83 12.24 -19.93
N LEU A 199 -7.27 12.90 -20.95
CA LEU A 199 -6.66 12.19 -22.08
C LEU A 199 -5.26 11.68 -21.71
N ASP A 200 -5.07 10.40 -21.42
CA ASP A 200 -3.73 9.86 -21.15
C ASP A 200 -2.80 9.90 -22.39
N HIS A 201 -1.56 10.32 -22.16
CA HIS A 201 -0.55 10.42 -23.22
C HIS A 201 -0.24 9.04 -23.81
N VAL A 202 -0.50 8.82 -25.11
CA VAL A 202 -0.42 7.49 -25.78
C VAL A 202 0.91 6.76 -25.54
N PHE A 203 2.02 7.49 -25.45
CA PHE A 203 3.35 6.90 -25.23
C PHE A 203 3.75 6.70 -23.76
N GLN A 204 2.88 7.06 -22.82
CA GLN A 204 3.08 6.95 -21.37
C GLN A 204 1.83 6.39 -20.68
N ARG A 205 1.06 5.57 -21.40
CA ARG A 205 -0.18 4.99 -20.88
C ARG A 205 0.12 4.06 -19.72
N GLY A 206 -0.56 4.29 -18.60
CA GLY A 206 -0.72 3.27 -17.57
C GLY A 206 -1.73 2.22 -18.02
N ASN A 207 -2.01 1.24 -17.17
CA ASN A 207 -3.06 0.27 -17.45
C ASN A 207 -4.44 0.96 -17.52
N LEU A 208 -5.29 0.52 -18.45
CA LEU A 208 -6.59 1.15 -18.74
C LEU A 208 -7.53 1.19 -17.53
N GLU A 209 -7.49 0.18 -16.66
CA GLU A 209 -8.35 0.16 -15.47
C GLU A 209 -7.99 1.23 -14.43
N ARG A 210 -6.83 1.90 -14.57
CA ARG A 210 -6.33 2.89 -13.61
C ARG A 210 -6.61 4.34 -14.01
N VAL A 211 -7.14 4.60 -15.21
CA VAL A 211 -7.35 5.96 -15.75
C VAL A 211 -8.19 6.82 -14.79
N ALA A 212 -9.22 6.24 -14.18
CA ALA A 212 -10.10 6.95 -13.24
C ALA A 212 -9.44 7.25 -11.87
N ALA A 213 -8.44 6.47 -11.46
CA ALA A 213 -7.81 6.57 -10.15
C ALA A 213 -6.30 6.25 -10.20
N PRO A 214 -5.48 7.06 -10.90
CA PRO A 214 -4.10 6.70 -11.22
C PRO A 214 -3.19 6.58 -9.99
N ARG A 215 -3.52 7.32 -8.91
CA ARG A 215 -2.77 7.35 -7.65
C ARG A 215 -3.21 6.30 -6.62
N ARG A 216 -4.31 5.59 -6.86
CA ARG A 216 -4.81 4.58 -5.91
C ARG A 216 -4.02 3.27 -6.08
N TYR A 217 -3.74 2.58 -4.99
CA TYR A 217 -3.24 1.21 -5.07
C TYR A 217 -4.29 0.29 -5.71
N GLY A 218 -3.84 -0.70 -6.46
CA GLY A 218 -4.71 -1.76 -6.97
C GLY A 218 -3.89 -2.98 -7.35
N TYR A 219 -4.52 -4.15 -7.47
CA TYR A 219 -3.83 -5.43 -7.68
C TYR A 219 -3.10 -5.57 -9.03
N SER A 220 -3.20 -4.56 -9.91
CA SER A 220 -2.41 -4.42 -11.13
C SER A 220 -1.39 -3.28 -11.02
N GLN A 221 -0.78 -3.13 -9.84
CA GLN A 221 0.20 -2.08 -9.57
C GLN A 221 1.49 -2.28 -10.36
N VAL A 222 1.97 -3.52 -10.47
CA VAL A 222 3.24 -3.85 -11.12
C VAL A 222 3.06 -5.01 -12.11
N SER A 223 3.88 -5.03 -13.15
CA SER A 223 3.88 -6.10 -14.17
C SER A 223 4.79 -7.26 -13.79
N LEU A 224 4.71 -8.38 -14.53
CA LEU A 224 5.61 -9.52 -14.36
C LEU A 224 7.09 -9.15 -14.54
N GLU A 225 7.40 -8.21 -15.43
CA GLU A 225 8.76 -7.71 -15.64
C GLU A 225 9.34 -7.05 -14.38
N TYR A 226 8.50 -6.30 -13.65
CA TYR A 226 8.87 -5.74 -12.35
C TYR A 226 9.11 -6.86 -11.34
N LEU A 227 8.19 -7.82 -11.21
CA LEU A 227 8.29 -8.90 -10.23
C LEU A 227 9.51 -9.80 -10.50
N TRP A 228 9.79 -10.16 -11.75
CA TRP A 228 10.98 -10.91 -12.14
C TRP A 228 12.30 -10.17 -11.88
N THR A 229 12.28 -8.83 -11.99
CA THR A 229 13.41 -8.00 -11.58
C THR A 229 13.60 -8.04 -10.06
N ALA A 230 12.51 -7.94 -9.30
CA ALA A 230 12.52 -7.95 -7.83
C ALA A 230 13.07 -9.27 -7.27
N ILE A 231 12.66 -10.41 -7.84
CA ILE A 231 13.15 -11.75 -7.43
C ILE A 231 14.50 -12.14 -8.04
N ARG A 232 15.20 -11.20 -8.68
CA ARG A 232 16.53 -11.40 -9.32
C ARG A 232 16.57 -12.50 -10.38
N ILE A 233 15.45 -12.80 -11.03
CA ILE A 233 15.45 -13.64 -12.25
C ILE A 233 16.02 -12.85 -13.43
N LEU A 234 15.74 -11.55 -13.48
CA LEU A 234 16.30 -10.63 -14.48
C LEU A 234 17.47 -9.87 -13.84
N ASP A 235 18.69 -10.35 -14.06
CA ASP A 235 19.88 -9.71 -13.53
C ASP A 235 20.29 -8.49 -14.37
N PRO A 236 20.59 -7.33 -13.75
CA PRO A 236 21.06 -6.14 -14.46
C PRO A 236 22.43 -6.35 -15.11
N LYS A 237 23.22 -7.31 -14.62
CA LYS A 237 24.56 -7.63 -15.14
C LYS A 237 24.51 -8.41 -16.47
N ASP A 238 23.42 -9.13 -16.74
CA ASP A 238 23.23 -9.90 -17.97
C ASP A 238 22.60 -9.08 -19.10
N SER A 239 22.44 -7.76 -18.90
CA SER A 239 21.90 -6.85 -19.91
C SER A 239 22.86 -6.57 -21.08
N THR A 240 24.07 -7.12 -21.04
CA THR A 240 24.97 -7.23 -22.20
C THR A 240 24.71 -8.52 -22.97
N GLU A 241 24.09 -8.35 -24.14
CA GLU A 241 24.07 -9.31 -25.27
C GLU A 241 23.14 -10.54 -25.16
N THR A 242 22.00 -10.41 -25.85
CA THR A 242 21.36 -11.44 -26.70
C THR A 242 21.15 -12.84 -26.13
N ALA A 243 19.90 -13.13 -25.71
CA ALA A 243 19.35 -14.48 -25.78
C ALA A 243 18.24 -14.54 -26.83
N VAL A 244 18.54 -15.21 -27.94
CA VAL A 244 17.61 -15.56 -29.01
C VAL A 244 16.75 -16.75 -28.53
N THR A 245 15.53 -16.45 -28.09
CA THR A 245 14.37 -17.29 -28.37
C THR A 245 13.22 -16.33 -28.76
N GLY A 246 12.36 -16.71 -29.71
CA GLY A 246 11.36 -15.84 -30.31
C GLY A 246 10.21 -15.34 -29.40
N LYS A 247 10.45 -15.15 -28.10
CA LYS A 247 9.48 -14.67 -27.12
C LYS A 247 10.05 -13.44 -26.42
N VAL A 248 9.44 -12.28 -26.69
CA VAL A 248 9.43 -11.05 -25.87
C VAL A 248 10.78 -10.67 -25.21
N LYS A 249 11.50 -9.68 -25.77
CA LYS A 249 12.67 -9.06 -25.08
C LYS A 249 12.26 -8.61 -23.67
N LEU A 250 12.81 -9.25 -22.65
CA LEU A 250 12.59 -8.93 -21.24
C LEU A 250 13.68 -7.95 -20.82
N SER A 251 13.29 -6.80 -20.27
CA SER A 251 14.21 -5.78 -19.79
C SER A 251 14.11 -5.65 -18.27
N VAL A 252 15.20 -5.25 -17.63
CA VAL A 252 15.19 -5.00 -16.19
C VAL A 252 14.33 -3.78 -15.89
N SER A 253 13.43 -3.91 -14.93
CA SER A 253 12.52 -2.83 -14.52
C SER A 253 13.28 -1.73 -13.77
N LYS A 254 13.44 -0.56 -14.41
CA LYS A 254 14.05 0.62 -13.78
C LYS A 254 13.31 1.08 -12.52
N ALA A 255 11.98 1.00 -12.56
CA ALA A 255 11.11 1.40 -11.46
C ALA A 255 11.33 0.51 -10.22
N CYS A 256 11.61 -0.78 -10.41
CA CYS A 256 11.96 -1.71 -9.34
C CYS A 256 13.30 -1.32 -8.70
N LEU A 257 14.32 -1.08 -9.52
CA LEU A 257 15.65 -0.71 -9.03
C LEU A 257 15.64 0.63 -8.28
N GLU A 258 14.91 1.64 -8.80
CA GLU A 258 14.75 2.94 -8.13
C GLU A 258 14.08 2.77 -6.77
N ARG A 259 13.01 1.96 -6.70
CA ARG A 259 12.33 1.65 -5.44
C ARG A 259 13.26 0.99 -4.43
N GLU A 260 14.06 0.01 -4.85
CA GLU A 260 15.03 -0.66 -3.97
C GLU A 260 16.08 0.32 -3.44
N GLN A 261 16.57 1.22 -4.28
CA GLN A 261 17.54 2.25 -3.87
C GLN A 261 16.94 3.22 -2.85
N CYS A 262 15.74 3.74 -3.10
CA CYS A 262 15.05 4.64 -2.18
C CYS A 262 14.73 3.95 -0.83
N LEU A 263 14.34 2.67 -0.86
CA LEU A 263 14.11 1.91 0.36
C LEU A 263 15.41 1.69 1.14
N ALA A 264 16.49 1.29 0.47
CA ALA A 264 17.79 1.11 1.09
C ALA A 264 18.30 2.42 1.72
N ALA A 265 18.09 3.55 1.07
CA ALA A 265 18.41 4.87 1.61
C ALA A 265 17.59 5.24 2.86
N SER A 266 16.37 4.70 2.98
CA SER A 266 15.52 4.86 4.17
C SER A 266 15.97 3.97 5.34
N GLY A 267 16.83 2.97 5.08
CA GLY A 267 17.37 2.05 6.07
C GLY A 267 16.35 1.08 6.67
N LEU A 268 15.20 0.89 6.01
CA LEU A 268 14.14 -0.03 6.44
C LEU A 268 14.45 -1.47 6.04
N ASP A 269 14.26 -2.39 6.99
CA ASP A 269 14.35 -3.83 6.74
C ASP A 269 12.96 -4.42 6.50
N LEU A 270 12.54 -4.43 5.24
CA LEU A 270 11.28 -5.05 4.84
C LEU A 270 11.35 -6.57 4.77
N HIS A 271 12.54 -7.16 4.66
CA HIS A 271 12.65 -8.61 4.57
C HIS A 271 12.18 -9.24 5.88
N SER A 272 12.62 -8.68 7.02
CA SER A 272 12.13 -9.10 8.35
C SER A 272 10.62 -8.89 8.53
N CYS A 273 10.08 -7.76 8.07
CA CYS A 273 8.63 -7.51 8.12
C CYS A 273 7.83 -8.55 7.31
N LEU A 274 8.28 -8.84 6.09
CA LEU A 274 7.62 -9.82 5.22
C LEU A 274 7.72 -11.23 5.80
N HIS A 275 8.90 -11.65 6.24
CA HIS A 275 9.10 -12.96 6.86
C HIS A 275 8.15 -13.17 8.04
N PHE A 276 8.08 -12.20 8.97
CA PHE A 276 7.17 -12.26 10.11
C PHE A 276 5.71 -12.44 9.69
N LEU A 277 5.24 -11.66 8.70
CA LEU A 277 3.85 -11.75 8.24
C LEU A 277 3.55 -13.06 7.54
N LEU A 278 4.46 -13.56 6.71
CA LEU A 278 4.27 -14.83 6.02
C LEU A 278 4.21 -16.00 7.01
N ASP A 279 5.03 -15.97 8.08
CA ASP A 279 4.95 -16.95 9.16
C ASP A 279 3.61 -16.87 9.90
N LEU A 280 3.17 -15.66 10.26
CA LEU A 280 1.90 -15.45 10.95
C LEU A 280 0.71 -15.90 10.09
N TYR A 281 0.69 -15.50 8.82
CA TYR A 281 -0.36 -15.88 7.89
C TYR A 281 -0.34 -17.37 7.56
N SER A 282 0.83 -18.01 7.57
CA SER A 282 0.92 -19.48 7.45
C SER A 282 0.13 -20.14 8.58
N GLN A 283 0.31 -19.69 9.82
CA GLN A 283 -0.42 -20.24 10.97
C GLN A 283 -1.93 -20.00 10.85
N TRP A 284 -2.34 -18.81 10.43
CA TRP A 284 -3.76 -18.44 10.30
C TRP A 284 -4.49 -19.14 9.16
N THR A 285 -3.77 -19.52 8.10
CA THR A 285 -4.36 -20.16 6.90
C THR A 285 -4.42 -21.69 7.00
N LEU A 286 -3.83 -22.29 8.04
CA LEU A 286 -3.93 -23.74 8.28
C LEU A 286 -5.39 -24.15 8.52
N PRO A 287 -5.89 -25.24 7.89
CA PRO A 287 -7.28 -25.70 8.02
C PRO A 287 -7.73 -26.00 9.45
N GLN A 288 -6.79 -26.32 10.36
CA GLN A 288 -7.06 -26.72 11.75
C GLN A 288 -6.75 -25.62 12.77
N SER A 289 -6.41 -24.41 12.33
CA SER A 289 -5.99 -23.32 13.22
C SER A 289 -7.12 -22.73 14.07
N GLY A 290 -8.39 -22.98 13.70
CA GLY A 290 -9.53 -22.34 14.35
C GLY A 290 -9.63 -20.83 14.07
N THR A 291 -8.86 -20.33 13.10
CA THR A 291 -8.81 -18.89 12.78
C THR A 291 -10.14 -18.43 12.18
N PRO A 292 -10.74 -17.34 12.71
CA PRO A 292 -11.98 -16.79 12.17
C PRO A 292 -11.85 -16.37 10.70
N LEU A 293 -12.87 -16.69 9.90
CA LEU A 293 -12.89 -16.44 8.44
C LEU A 293 -12.59 -14.98 8.07
N ARG A 294 -13.06 -14.01 8.88
CA ARG A 294 -12.78 -12.59 8.68
C ARG A 294 -11.27 -12.30 8.65
N LEU A 295 -10.52 -12.92 9.55
CA LEU A 295 -9.08 -12.72 9.67
C LEU A 295 -8.32 -13.45 8.56
N VAL A 296 -8.77 -14.66 8.18
CA VAL A 296 -8.23 -15.40 7.03
C VAL A 296 -8.38 -14.60 5.74
N LYS A 297 -9.59 -14.06 5.49
CA LYS A 297 -9.86 -13.18 4.36
C LYS A 297 -8.90 -11.98 4.34
N GLU A 298 -8.75 -11.32 5.48
CA GLU A 298 -7.90 -10.13 5.59
C GLU A 298 -6.40 -10.45 5.42
N ALA A 299 -5.96 -11.62 5.87
CA ALA A 299 -4.61 -12.11 5.61
C ALA A 299 -4.37 -12.32 4.10
N ILE A 300 -5.33 -12.89 3.38
CA ILE A 300 -5.22 -13.14 1.94
C ILE A 300 -5.22 -11.82 1.15
N THR A 301 -6.07 -10.86 1.50
CA THR A 301 -6.08 -9.52 0.88
C THR A 301 -4.79 -8.76 1.18
N SER A 302 -4.23 -8.92 2.38
CA SER A 302 -2.90 -8.40 2.74
C SER A 302 -1.82 -9.02 1.88
N VAL A 303 -1.74 -10.37 1.80
CA VAL A 303 -0.76 -11.12 0.98
C VAL A 303 -0.79 -10.66 -0.47
N LEU A 304 -1.98 -10.53 -1.08
CA LEU A 304 -2.12 -10.04 -2.45
C LEU A 304 -1.49 -8.67 -2.68
N SER A 305 -1.60 -7.78 -1.68
CA SER A 305 -1.12 -6.42 -1.74
C SER A 305 0.40 -6.35 -1.50
N ILE A 306 0.89 -7.07 -0.49
CA ILE A 306 2.32 -7.11 -0.14
C ILE A 306 3.13 -8.01 -1.07
N SER A 307 2.52 -8.86 -1.90
CA SER A 307 3.26 -9.67 -2.87
C SER A 307 3.99 -8.82 -3.92
N ASP A 308 3.65 -7.53 -4.06
CA ASP A 308 4.42 -6.57 -4.87
C ASP A 308 5.77 -6.19 -4.23
N LEU A 309 5.95 -6.54 -2.95
CA LEU A 309 7.16 -6.32 -2.15
C LEU A 309 8.05 -7.57 -2.06
N PHE A 310 7.58 -8.71 -2.55
CA PHE A 310 8.35 -9.96 -2.50
C PHE A 310 9.65 -9.85 -3.28
N THR A 311 10.72 -10.35 -2.68
CA THR A 311 12.09 -10.32 -3.21
C THR A 311 12.63 -11.71 -3.51
N GLU A 312 11.89 -12.77 -3.15
CA GLU A 312 12.34 -14.14 -3.29
C GLU A 312 11.32 -15.01 -4.01
N ARG A 313 11.81 -15.92 -4.86
CA ARG A 313 10.96 -16.91 -5.54
C ARG A 313 10.19 -17.79 -4.55
N ALA A 314 10.79 -18.11 -3.41
CA ALA A 314 10.17 -18.92 -2.36
C ALA A 314 8.89 -18.31 -1.79
N GLN A 315 8.82 -16.97 -1.70
CA GLN A 315 7.62 -16.26 -1.21
C GLN A 315 6.43 -16.44 -2.17
N PHE A 316 6.67 -16.44 -3.49
CA PHE A 316 5.62 -16.73 -4.48
C PHE A 316 5.23 -18.20 -4.51
N GLN A 317 6.19 -19.10 -4.30
CA GLN A 317 5.90 -20.53 -4.17
C GLN A 317 5.00 -20.80 -2.97
N TRP A 318 5.37 -20.26 -1.80
CA TRP A 318 4.55 -20.31 -0.58
C TRP A 318 3.14 -19.77 -0.85
N MET A 319 3.03 -18.57 -1.45
CA MET A 319 1.74 -17.95 -1.75
C MET A 319 0.85 -18.86 -2.61
N LEU A 320 1.42 -19.49 -3.63
CA LEU A 320 0.67 -20.40 -4.51
C LEU A 320 0.22 -21.66 -3.76
N GLU A 321 1.13 -22.29 -3.01
CA GLU A 321 0.84 -23.51 -2.25
C GLU A 321 -0.25 -23.27 -1.20
N THR A 322 -0.11 -22.21 -0.39
CA THR A 322 -1.08 -21.83 0.63
C THR A 322 -2.45 -21.51 0.03
N PHE A 323 -2.50 -20.74 -1.07
CA PHE A 323 -3.79 -20.35 -1.67
C PHE A 323 -4.49 -21.55 -2.33
N LEU A 324 -3.74 -22.45 -2.96
CA LEU A 324 -4.28 -23.70 -3.52
C LEU A 324 -4.78 -24.62 -2.42
N GLU A 325 -4.05 -24.78 -1.32
CA GLU A 325 -4.49 -25.59 -0.17
C GLU A 325 -5.77 -25.02 0.46
N LEU A 326 -5.84 -23.69 0.62
CA LEU A 326 -7.02 -23.05 1.17
C LEU A 326 -8.23 -23.18 0.23
N SER A 327 -8.03 -23.07 -1.09
CA SER A 327 -9.09 -23.28 -2.08
C SER A 327 -9.66 -24.70 -2.09
N ARG A 328 -8.90 -25.69 -1.61
CA ARG A 328 -9.33 -27.09 -1.50
C ARG A 328 -10.05 -27.38 -0.18
N SER A 329 -9.62 -26.74 0.90
CA SER A 329 -10.16 -26.98 2.24
C SER A 329 -11.40 -26.14 2.56
N HIS A 330 -11.50 -24.93 1.99
CA HIS A 330 -12.62 -24.02 2.23
C HIS A 330 -13.82 -24.34 1.31
N PRO A 331 -15.08 -24.22 1.79
CA PRO A 331 -16.27 -24.40 0.95
C PRO A 331 -16.27 -23.43 -0.23
N SER A 332 -16.62 -23.94 -1.42
CA SER A 332 -16.69 -23.19 -2.68
C SER A 332 -17.80 -22.13 -2.73
N GLU A 333 -18.74 -22.17 -1.78
CA GLU A 333 -19.84 -21.22 -1.66
C GLU A 333 -19.37 -19.82 -1.21
N ASP A 334 -18.18 -19.71 -0.62
CA ASP A 334 -17.58 -18.41 -0.29
C ASP A 334 -16.97 -17.76 -1.54
N GLU A 335 -17.83 -17.15 -2.35
CA GLU A 335 -17.42 -16.45 -3.58
C GLU A 335 -16.50 -15.26 -3.29
N ILE A 336 -16.62 -14.63 -2.11
CA ILE A 336 -15.83 -13.44 -1.76
C ILE A 336 -14.37 -13.83 -1.58
N LEU A 337 -14.10 -14.87 -0.78
CA LEU A 337 -12.74 -15.36 -0.56
C LEU A 337 -12.12 -15.90 -1.86
N HIS A 338 -12.90 -16.68 -2.62
CA HIS A 338 -12.43 -17.31 -3.85
C HIS A 338 -11.97 -16.30 -4.91
N GLN A 339 -12.61 -15.13 -5.01
CA GLN A 339 -12.16 -14.06 -5.92
C GLN A 339 -10.71 -13.63 -5.65
N TYR A 340 -10.32 -13.51 -4.39
CA TYR A 340 -8.96 -13.14 -4.00
C TYR A 340 -7.98 -14.30 -4.19
N LEU A 341 -8.39 -15.53 -3.88
CA LEU A 341 -7.58 -16.73 -4.07
C LEU A 341 -7.23 -16.94 -5.55
N VAL A 342 -8.21 -16.83 -6.45
CA VAL A 342 -7.99 -16.96 -7.89
C VAL A 342 -6.98 -15.93 -8.37
N LEU A 343 -7.16 -14.66 -8.00
CA LEU A 343 -6.24 -13.59 -8.37
C LEU A 343 -4.81 -13.88 -7.88
N GLY A 344 -4.67 -14.35 -6.64
CA GLY A 344 -3.38 -14.66 -6.05
C GLY A 344 -2.69 -15.86 -6.67
N CYS A 345 -3.42 -16.95 -6.88
CA CYS A 345 -2.93 -18.13 -7.59
C CYS A 345 -2.45 -17.77 -9.00
N CYS A 346 -3.23 -16.99 -9.76
CA CYS A 346 -2.84 -16.55 -11.10
C CYS A 346 -1.58 -15.66 -11.06
N LYS A 347 -1.49 -14.73 -10.11
CA LYS A 347 -0.31 -13.86 -9.94
C LYS A 347 0.94 -14.69 -9.62
N ALA A 348 0.86 -15.57 -8.62
CA ALA A 348 1.97 -16.40 -8.19
C ALA A 348 2.41 -17.40 -9.28
N ALA A 349 1.46 -18.11 -9.91
CA ALA A 349 1.75 -19.02 -11.03
C ALA A 349 2.44 -18.30 -12.21
N SER A 350 1.97 -17.10 -12.56
CA SER A 350 2.56 -16.30 -13.63
C SER A 350 4.01 -15.88 -13.34
N VAL A 351 4.33 -15.55 -12.08
CA VAL A 351 5.70 -15.23 -11.66
C VAL A 351 6.58 -16.47 -11.67
N LEU A 352 6.05 -17.61 -11.23
CA LEU A 352 6.78 -18.88 -11.15
C LEU A 352 7.00 -19.53 -12.52
N GLY A 353 6.18 -19.20 -13.52
CA GLY A 353 6.23 -19.74 -14.88
C GLY A 353 5.58 -21.12 -15.02
N VAL A 354 4.55 -21.41 -14.20
CA VAL A 354 3.81 -22.68 -14.18
C VAL A 354 2.68 -22.69 -15.20
#